data_AF-A0A1E5BIK6-F1
#
_entry.id   AF-A0A1E5BIK6-F1
#
_cell.length_a   1.000
_cell.length_b   1.000
_cell.length_c   1.000
_cell.angle_alpha   90.00
_cell.angle_beta   90.00
_cell.angle_gamma   90.00
#
_symmetry.space_group_name_H-M   'P 1'
#
loop_
_entity.id
_entity.type
_entity.pdbx_description
1 polymer ?
#
loop_
_entity_poly.entity_id
_entity_poly.type
_entity_poly.pdbx_seq_one_letter_code
_entity_poly.pdbx_strand_id
1 'polypeptide(L)'
;MAVHVGIIDQDPIRLVTPLLDHRTISSHIVFIGDTTQEAAYLRLSKVLEKRAITSELFIIPSVTNTALIKQSIKVLADDLKKRGEEIKLNASCGLRHRLLSVYEVFRSYQWPIFVVEPNSDKLCWLYPETKEDTQVQDHITIEDYLTIFGARGEFSELEITPTLDKTLYQLGERWASNALELGPGLATLNYLATTCRKEQRLDVELSEKQQGYRELNMLLTDLVDAQIASYDNGKLTFINEDARRFSNGEWLETLVHSTVKQLQDDLPTIQDRSLNVQVYRKLGEREVRNELDVASVVNNKLHIIECKTKGMRDDGDDTLYKLESLRDLLGGLQARAMLVSFRPLRHNDITRAEDLGLALIGPEELKNLKHHLREWFQDAGGSEEL
;
A
#
# COMPACT_ATOMS: atom_id res chain seq x y z
N MET A 1 -7.42 -33.74 6.04
CA MET A 1 -7.69 -32.30 5.84
C MET A 1 -6.54 -31.74 4.98
N ALA A 2 -6.74 -30.66 4.23
CA ALA A 2 -5.69 -30.13 3.35
C ALA A 2 -4.85 -29.10 4.11
N VAL A 3 -3.53 -29.29 4.14
CA VAL A 3 -2.60 -28.47 4.94
C VAL A 3 -1.51 -27.89 4.05
N HIS A 4 -1.30 -26.58 4.14
CA HIS A 4 -0.11 -25.95 3.58
C HIS A 4 1.06 -26.04 4.56
N VAL A 5 2.28 -26.11 4.04
CA VAL A 5 3.50 -25.93 4.84
C VAL A 5 4.31 -24.84 4.18
N GLY A 6 4.81 -23.86 4.94
CA GLY A 6 5.59 -22.75 4.42
C GLY A 6 6.77 -22.41 5.33
N ILE A 7 7.83 -21.81 4.79
CA ILE A 7 9.01 -21.40 5.57
C ILE A 7 9.01 -19.89 5.77
N ILE A 8 8.99 -19.42 7.03
CA ILE A 8 9.01 -17.99 7.35
C ILE A 8 10.34 -17.36 6.93
N ASP A 9 10.27 -16.19 6.31
CA ASP A 9 11.39 -15.26 6.14
C ASP A 9 10.97 -13.80 6.46
N GLN A 10 11.66 -12.82 5.92
CA GLN A 10 11.39 -11.39 6.15
C GLN A 10 10.24 -10.85 5.30
N ASP A 11 9.84 -11.55 4.23
CA ASP A 11 8.74 -11.18 3.35
C ASP A 11 7.81 -12.38 3.09
N PRO A 12 6.98 -12.73 4.09
CA PRO A 12 6.17 -13.95 4.07
C PRO A 12 4.80 -13.78 3.39
N ILE A 13 4.54 -12.69 2.64
CA ILE A 13 3.22 -12.41 2.05
C ILE A 13 2.73 -13.57 1.19
N ARG A 14 3.63 -14.16 0.40
CA ARG A 14 3.33 -15.29 -0.50
C ARG A 14 3.08 -16.62 0.21
N LEU A 15 3.23 -16.68 1.53
CA LEU A 15 2.72 -17.78 2.35
C LEU A 15 1.24 -17.62 2.72
N VAL A 16 0.75 -16.37 2.72
CA VAL A 16 -0.61 -15.99 3.13
C VAL A 16 -1.54 -15.93 1.92
N THR A 17 -1.15 -15.26 0.84
CA THR A 17 -2.05 -15.00 -0.30
C THR A 17 -2.66 -16.28 -0.91
N PRO A 18 -1.95 -17.43 -1.04
CA PRO A 18 -2.59 -18.65 -1.54
C PRO A 18 -3.67 -19.20 -0.62
N LEU A 19 -3.62 -18.92 0.68
CA LEU A 19 -4.62 -19.34 1.65
C LEU A 19 -5.85 -18.41 1.67
N LEU A 20 -5.70 -17.18 1.19
CA LEU A 20 -6.81 -16.24 1.02
C LEU A 20 -7.56 -16.46 -0.30
N ASP A 21 -6.96 -17.18 -1.24
CA ASP A 21 -7.61 -17.58 -2.49
C ASP A 21 -8.80 -18.51 -2.24
N HIS A 22 -9.99 -18.13 -2.72
CA HIS A 22 -11.23 -18.88 -2.49
C HIS A 22 -11.23 -20.26 -3.15
N ARG A 23 -10.33 -20.51 -4.10
CA ARG A 23 -10.18 -21.82 -4.76
C ARG A 23 -9.28 -22.77 -3.94
N THR A 24 -8.57 -22.26 -2.95
CA THR A 24 -7.73 -23.07 -2.07
C THR A 24 -8.58 -23.79 -1.03
N ILE A 25 -8.45 -25.12 -1.00
CA ILE A 25 -9.19 -26.00 -0.08
C ILE A 25 -8.58 -25.99 1.34
N SER A 26 -7.28 -25.68 1.45
CA SER A 26 -6.55 -25.73 2.72
C SER A 26 -6.97 -24.62 3.68
N SER A 27 -7.46 -24.99 4.87
CA SER A 27 -7.83 -24.07 5.95
C SER A 27 -6.87 -24.14 7.14
N HIS A 28 -5.69 -24.72 6.93
CA HIS A 28 -4.63 -24.84 7.93
C HIS A 28 -3.24 -24.72 7.29
N ILE A 29 -2.30 -24.08 8.00
CA ILE A 29 -0.89 -24.00 7.60
C ILE A 29 0.06 -24.27 8.76
N VAL A 30 1.10 -25.08 8.49
CA VAL A 30 2.27 -25.21 9.36
C VAL A 30 3.37 -24.28 8.86
N PHE A 31 3.75 -23.31 9.70
CA PHE A 31 4.91 -22.48 9.45
C PHE A 31 6.17 -23.14 10.01
N ILE A 32 7.22 -23.19 9.20
CA ILE A 32 8.56 -23.61 9.61
C ILE A 32 9.37 -22.35 9.89
N GLY A 33 9.95 -22.26 11.09
CA GLY A 33 10.80 -21.14 11.48
C GLY A 33 11.73 -21.51 12.63
N ASP A 34 12.61 -20.60 13.02
CA ASP A 34 13.38 -20.72 14.27
C ASP A 34 12.75 -19.87 15.40
N THR A 35 13.31 -19.97 16.61
CA THR A 35 12.79 -19.27 17.79
C THR A 35 12.79 -17.76 17.66
N THR A 36 13.64 -17.16 16.81
CA THR A 36 13.67 -15.72 16.58
C THR A 36 12.51 -15.24 15.71
N GLN A 37 11.83 -16.15 15.02
CA GLN A 37 10.75 -15.86 14.08
C GLN A 37 9.35 -16.00 14.70
N GLU A 38 9.23 -16.28 16.01
CA GLU A 38 7.95 -16.44 16.70
C GLU A 38 7.07 -15.19 16.58
N ALA A 39 7.65 -13.99 16.71
CA ALA A 39 6.92 -12.73 16.53
C ALA A 39 6.41 -12.54 15.08
N ALA A 40 7.10 -13.06 14.07
CA ALA A 40 6.62 -13.06 12.69
C ALA A 40 5.46 -14.05 12.51
N TYR A 41 5.58 -15.26 13.08
CA TYR A 41 4.50 -16.24 13.11
C TYR A 41 3.22 -15.68 13.74
N LEU A 42 3.31 -15.03 14.91
CA LEU A 42 2.12 -14.47 15.57
C LEU A 42 1.40 -13.43 14.71
N ARG A 43 2.13 -12.63 13.93
CA ARG A 43 1.56 -11.67 12.98
C ARG A 43 0.85 -12.37 11.82
N LEU A 44 1.46 -13.43 11.27
CA LEU A 44 0.86 -14.26 10.23
C LEU A 44 -0.41 -14.96 10.72
N SER A 45 -0.37 -15.59 11.91
CA SER A 45 -1.52 -16.26 12.53
C SER A 45 -2.68 -15.28 12.72
N LYS A 46 -2.39 -14.08 13.24
CA LYS A 46 -3.41 -13.04 13.45
C LYS A 46 -4.16 -12.67 12.17
N VAL A 47 -3.48 -12.60 11.02
CA VAL A 47 -4.10 -12.29 9.72
C VAL A 47 -4.96 -13.46 9.21
N LEU A 48 -4.46 -14.70 9.36
CA LEU A 48 -5.15 -15.91 8.94
C LEU A 48 -6.40 -16.22 9.80
N GLU A 49 -6.32 -15.97 11.10
CA GLU A 49 -7.42 -16.18 12.06
C GLU A 49 -8.65 -15.32 11.71
N LYS A 50 -8.46 -14.12 11.15
CA LYS A 50 -9.57 -13.29 10.64
C LYS A 50 -10.44 -14.01 9.60
N ARG A 51 -9.87 -15.01 8.90
CA ARG A 51 -10.56 -15.84 7.89
C ARG A 51 -10.83 -17.26 8.38
N ALA A 52 -10.76 -17.51 9.69
CA ALA A 52 -10.90 -18.84 10.28
C ALA A 52 -9.90 -19.89 9.72
N ILE A 53 -8.74 -19.42 9.24
CA ILE A 53 -7.63 -20.27 8.81
C ILE A 53 -6.73 -20.45 10.03
N THR A 54 -6.52 -21.71 10.43
CA THR A 54 -5.72 -22.03 11.60
C THR A 54 -4.24 -22.14 11.23
N SER A 55 -3.34 -21.91 12.18
CA SER A 55 -1.90 -22.08 11.93
C SER A 55 -1.16 -22.65 13.14
N GLU A 56 -0.02 -23.30 12.89
CA GLU A 56 0.92 -23.73 13.92
C GLU A 56 2.37 -23.45 13.51
N LEU A 57 3.27 -23.30 14.49
CA LEU A 57 4.70 -23.06 14.29
C LEU A 57 5.50 -24.32 14.61
N PHE A 58 6.23 -24.84 13.63
CA PHE A 58 7.22 -25.89 13.82
C PHE A 58 8.62 -25.29 13.88
N ILE A 59 9.25 -25.40 15.05
CA ILE A 59 10.58 -24.85 15.31
C ILE A 59 11.68 -25.78 14.79
N ILE A 60 12.52 -25.26 13.90
CA ILE A 60 13.76 -25.91 13.47
C ILE A 60 14.99 -25.33 14.18
N PRO A 61 16.10 -26.09 14.28
CA PRO A 61 17.34 -25.57 14.82
C PRO A 61 17.87 -24.37 14.01
N SER A 62 18.26 -23.30 14.71
CA SER A 62 18.89 -22.12 14.09
C SER A 62 20.37 -22.37 13.75
N VAL A 63 20.62 -23.30 12.83
CA VAL A 63 21.96 -23.70 12.37
C VAL A 63 22.02 -23.72 10.85
N THR A 64 23.23 -23.61 10.28
CA THR A 64 23.43 -23.76 8.82
C THR A 64 23.59 -25.21 8.37
N ASN A 65 23.75 -26.15 9.32
CA ASN A 65 23.88 -27.57 9.04
C ASN A 65 22.56 -28.15 8.50
N THR A 66 22.50 -28.34 7.19
CA THR A 66 21.32 -28.84 6.49
C THR A 66 20.93 -30.26 6.88
N ALA A 67 21.86 -31.11 7.34
CA ALA A 67 21.52 -32.45 7.80
C ALA A 67 20.67 -32.42 9.08
N LEU A 68 20.99 -31.54 10.01
CA LEU A 68 20.19 -31.34 11.24
C LEU A 68 18.81 -30.74 10.92
N ILE A 69 18.75 -29.79 9.98
CA ILE A 69 17.47 -29.25 9.50
C ILE A 69 16.64 -30.37 8.89
N LYS A 70 17.20 -31.16 7.95
CA LYS A 70 16.50 -32.30 7.31
C LYS A 70 16.01 -33.32 8.34
N GLN A 71 16.79 -33.62 9.37
CA GLN A 71 16.37 -34.52 10.46
C GLN A 71 15.16 -33.96 11.22
N SER A 72 15.18 -32.67 11.56
CA SER A 72 14.04 -32.00 12.21
C SER A 72 12.80 -31.97 11.31
N ILE A 73 12.97 -31.65 10.02
CA ILE A 73 11.87 -31.66 9.04
C ILE A 73 11.33 -33.07 8.79
N LYS A 74 12.16 -34.11 8.87
CA LYS A 74 11.71 -35.50 8.77
C LYS A 74 10.73 -35.86 9.89
N VAL A 75 10.98 -35.36 11.11
CA VAL A 75 10.06 -35.52 12.25
C VAL A 75 8.71 -34.87 11.95
N LEU A 76 8.71 -33.62 11.43
CA LEU A 76 7.48 -32.94 11.01
C LEU A 76 6.75 -33.73 9.91
N ALA A 77 7.45 -34.18 8.87
CA ALA A 77 6.86 -34.90 7.77
C ALA A 77 6.25 -36.25 8.21
N ASP A 78 6.93 -36.99 9.09
CA ASP A 78 6.39 -38.23 9.64
C ASP A 78 5.15 -38.00 10.51
N ASP A 79 5.11 -36.90 11.26
CA ASP A 79 3.94 -36.52 12.05
C ASP A 79 2.75 -36.13 11.15
N LEU A 80 2.96 -35.24 10.17
CA LEU A 80 1.94 -34.85 9.19
C LEU A 80 1.38 -36.05 8.41
N LYS A 81 2.25 -37.00 8.02
CA LYS A 81 1.82 -38.25 7.37
C LYS A 81 0.94 -39.09 8.30
N LYS A 82 1.28 -39.19 9.59
CA LYS A 82 0.49 -39.95 10.59
C LYS A 82 -0.87 -39.31 10.83
N ARG A 83 -0.98 -37.98 10.80
CA ARG A 83 -2.25 -37.24 10.89
C ARG A 83 -3.18 -37.51 9.69
N GLY A 84 -2.67 -38.09 8.59
CA GLY A 84 -3.46 -38.42 7.40
C GLY A 84 -3.85 -37.17 6.59
N GLU A 85 -3.04 -36.12 6.66
CA GLU A 85 -3.31 -34.84 6.01
C GLU A 85 -2.86 -34.83 4.53
N GLU A 86 -3.58 -34.07 3.71
CA GLU A 86 -3.20 -33.78 2.33
C GLU A 86 -2.26 -32.56 2.32
N ILE A 87 -0.96 -32.84 2.25
CA ILE A 87 0.08 -31.82 2.41
C ILE A 87 0.42 -31.16 1.08
N LYS A 88 0.56 -29.84 1.09
CA LYS A 88 1.16 -29.05 0.00
C LYS A 88 2.28 -28.17 0.56
N LEU A 89 3.46 -28.24 -0.04
CA LEU A 89 4.57 -27.33 0.31
C LEU A 89 4.44 -26.04 -0.51
N ASN A 90 4.27 -24.93 0.19
CA ASN A 90 4.49 -23.59 -0.35
C ASN A 90 5.98 -23.24 -0.21
N ALA A 91 6.70 -23.33 -1.32
CA ALA A 91 8.13 -23.09 -1.45
C ALA A 91 8.50 -21.63 -1.77
N SER A 92 7.55 -20.68 -1.64
CA SER A 92 7.72 -19.29 -2.07
C SER A 92 8.72 -18.47 -1.23
N CYS A 93 8.89 -18.85 0.03
CA CYS A 93 9.64 -18.10 1.04
C CYS A 93 10.65 -19.01 1.75
N GLY A 94 11.55 -18.37 2.52
CA GLY A 94 12.54 -19.04 3.35
C GLY A 94 13.96 -18.94 2.79
N LEU A 95 14.94 -18.88 3.69
CA LEU A 95 16.36 -18.94 3.29
C LEU A 95 16.63 -20.22 2.49
N ARG A 96 17.36 -20.09 1.37
CA ARG A 96 17.57 -21.18 0.39
C ARG A 96 18.05 -22.49 1.01
N HIS A 97 18.95 -22.47 1.99
CA HIS A 97 19.42 -23.69 2.66
C HIS A 97 18.33 -24.39 3.50
N ARG A 98 17.42 -23.64 4.11
CA ARG A 98 16.22 -24.17 4.80
C ARG A 98 15.22 -24.69 3.76
N LEU A 99 14.90 -23.87 2.76
CA LEU A 99 13.98 -24.21 1.68
C LEU A 99 14.37 -25.51 0.97
N LEU A 100 15.62 -25.66 0.54
CA LEU A 100 16.08 -26.86 -0.17
C LEU A 100 16.12 -28.11 0.74
N SER A 101 16.34 -27.91 2.06
CA SER A 101 16.24 -29.00 3.04
C SER A 101 14.79 -29.48 3.19
N VAL A 102 13.84 -28.54 3.27
CA VAL A 102 12.40 -28.85 3.32
C VAL A 102 11.95 -29.49 2.02
N TYR A 103 12.33 -28.92 0.87
CA TYR A 103 12.01 -29.43 -0.46
C TYR A 103 12.42 -30.89 -0.62
N GLU A 104 13.67 -31.25 -0.30
CA GLU A 104 14.17 -32.63 -0.46
C GLU A 104 13.34 -33.62 0.38
N VAL A 105 13.05 -33.26 1.64
CA VAL A 105 12.23 -34.12 2.51
C VAL A 105 10.83 -34.25 1.94
N PHE A 106 10.12 -33.15 1.68
CA PHE A 106 8.72 -33.18 1.21
C PHE A 106 8.58 -33.88 -0.14
N ARG A 107 9.54 -33.68 -1.05
CA ARG A 107 9.57 -34.34 -2.36
C ARG A 107 9.70 -35.86 -2.24
N SER A 108 10.40 -36.36 -1.22
CA SER A 108 10.52 -37.81 -0.94
C SER A 108 9.19 -38.46 -0.51
N TYR A 109 8.26 -37.67 0.04
CA TYR A 109 6.89 -38.11 0.36
C TYR A 109 5.93 -37.97 -0.82
N GLN A 110 6.41 -37.46 -1.97
CA GLN A 110 5.60 -37.20 -3.14
C GLN A 110 4.43 -36.23 -2.86
N TRP A 111 4.62 -35.29 -1.94
CA TRP A 111 3.64 -34.23 -1.69
C TRP A 111 3.78 -33.11 -2.71
N PRO A 112 2.68 -32.51 -3.19
CA PRO A 112 2.72 -31.39 -4.11
C PRO A 112 3.53 -30.20 -3.56
N ILE A 113 4.24 -29.53 -4.46
CA ILE A 113 5.11 -28.38 -4.16
C ILE A 113 4.81 -27.28 -5.17
N PHE A 114 4.61 -26.07 -4.68
CA PHE A 114 4.40 -24.89 -5.54
C PHE A 114 5.19 -23.69 -5.04
N VAL A 115 5.38 -22.71 -5.92
CA VAL A 115 5.95 -21.39 -5.63
C VAL A 115 5.02 -20.35 -6.19
N VAL A 116 4.77 -19.27 -5.46
CA VAL A 116 4.18 -18.05 -6.00
C VAL A 116 5.33 -17.18 -6.51
N GLU A 117 5.39 -17.01 -7.82
CA GLU A 117 6.41 -16.16 -8.46
C GLU A 117 6.07 -14.69 -8.16
N PRO A 118 6.97 -13.93 -7.52
CA PRO A 118 6.62 -12.63 -6.91
C PRO A 118 6.26 -11.53 -7.91
N ASN A 119 6.70 -11.61 -9.17
CA ASN A 119 6.46 -10.55 -10.15
C ASN A 119 5.10 -10.73 -10.86
N SER A 120 4.77 -11.95 -11.25
CA SER A 120 3.50 -12.29 -11.88
C SER A 120 2.38 -12.55 -10.88
N ASP A 121 2.73 -12.97 -9.66
CA ASP A 121 1.82 -13.51 -8.64
C ASP A 121 1.11 -14.81 -9.08
N LYS A 122 1.72 -15.54 -10.03
CA LYS A 122 1.28 -16.88 -10.43
C LYS A 122 1.79 -17.92 -9.44
N LEU A 123 0.87 -18.78 -8.99
CA LEU A 123 1.17 -20.02 -8.32
C LEU A 123 1.62 -21.05 -9.36
N CYS A 124 2.90 -21.41 -9.29
CA CYS A 124 3.57 -22.34 -10.18
C CYS A 124 3.81 -23.69 -9.51
N TRP A 125 3.37 -24.78 -10.13
CA TRP A 125 3.58 -26.13 -9.58
C TRP A 125 4.97 -26.67 -9.95
N LEU A 126 5.84 -26.80 -8.94
CA LEU A 126 7.12 -27.49 -9.08
C LEU A 126 6.96 -29.01 -9.08
N TYR A 127 5.94 -29.50 -8.37
CA TYR A 127 5.62 -30.93 -8.34
C TYR A 127 4.15 -31.19 -8.00
N PRO A 128 3.46 -32.09 -8.73
CA PRO A 128 3.84 -32.56 -10.05
C PRO A 128 3.66 -31.44 -11.10
N GLU A 129 4.55 -31.37 -12.09
CA GLU A 129 4.52 -30.37 -13.18
C GLU A 129 3.27 -30.48 -14.07
N THR A 130 2.52 -31.58 -13.95
CA THR A 130 1.26 -31.79 -14.69
C THR A 130 0.11 -30.94 -14.18
N LYS A 131 0.26 -30.26 -13.04
CA LYS A 131 -0.76 -29.35 -12.52
C LYS A 131 -0.65 -28.01 -13.20
N GLU A 132 -1.80 -27.42 -13.50
CA GLU A 132 -1.86 -26.11 -14.14
C GLU A 132 -1.54 -25.00 -13.14
N ASP A 133 -0.69 -24.08 -13.58
CA ASP A 133 -0.38 -22.85 -12.87
C ASP A 133 -1.59 -21.93 -12.86
N THR A 134 -1.75 -21.15 -11.80
CA THR A 134 -2.91 -20.28 -11.63
C THR A 134 -2.48 -18.94 -11.07
N GLN A 135 -3.05 -17.85 -11.59
CA GLN A 135 -2.94 -16.53 -10.97
C GLN A 135 -3.53 -16.56 -9.56
N VAL A 136 -2.82 -16.12 -8.52
CA VAL A 136 -3.38 -16.04 -7.16
C VAL A 136 -4.44 -14.94 -7.09
N GLN A 137 -5.55 -15.18 -6.38
CA GLN A 137 -6.58 -14.16 -6.22
C GLN A 137 -6.16 -13.02 -5.30
N ASP A 138 -6.69 -11.84 -5.57
CA ASP A 138 -6.35 -10.58 -4.92
C ASP A 138 -7.24 -10.30 -3.70
N HIS A 139 -6.89 -10.84 -2.53
CA HIS A 139 -7.74 -10.77 -1.31
C HIS A 139 -7.06 -10.19 -0.07
N ILE A 140 -5.73 -10.04 -0.08
CA ILE A 140 -5.03 -9.44 1.06
C ILE A 140 -5.31 -7.93 1.12
N THR A 141 -5.53 -7.40 2.32
CA THR A 141 -5.85 -5.97 2.54
C THR A 141 -4.62 -5.18 2.97
N ILE A 142 -4.73 -3.84 2.94
CA ILE A 142 -3.71 -2.93 3.49
C ILE A 142 -3.48 -3.22 4.98
N GLU A 143 -4.54 -3.47 5.76
CA GLU A 143 -4.43 -3.76 7.19
C GLU A 143 -3.64 -5.05 7.45
N ASP A 144 -3.86 -6.09 6.64
CA ASP A 144 -3.14 -7.35 6.76
C ASP A 144 -1.66 -7.17 6.42
N TYR A 145 -1.37 -6.42 5.36
CA TYR A 145 -0.01 -6.06 4.97
C TYR A 145 0.74 -5.39 6.13
N LEU A 146 0.17 -4.31 6.67
CA LEU A 146 0.73 -3.60 7.82
C LEU A 146 0.94 -4.55 9.01
N THR A 147 -0.05 -5.40 9.30
CA THR A 147 0.04 -6.38 10.40
C THR A 147 1.20 -7.36 10.20
N ILE A 148 1.36 -7.93 9.00
CA ILE A 148 2.44 -8.88 8.68
C ILE A 148 3.80 -8.21 8.87
N PHE A 149 3.96 -6.97 8.40
CA PHE A 149 5.20 -6.20 8.55
C PHE A 149 5.37 -5.54 9.93
N GLY A 150 4.48 -5.84 10.90
CA GLY A 150 4.63 -5.42 12.29
C GLY A 150 4.27 -3.96 12.55
N ALA A 151 3.41 -3.41 11.70
CA ALA A 151 2.77 -2.13 11.86
C ALA A 151 1.27 -2.30 12.18
N ARG A 152 0.64 -1.21 12.61
CA ARG A 152 -0.82 -1.11 12.79
C ARG A 152 -1.31 0.09 12.00
N GLY A 153 -2.36 -0.11 11.20
CA GLY A 153 -3.07 0.98 10.54
C GLY A 153 -4.26 1.47 11.37
N GLU A 154 -4.53 2.76 11.32
CA GLU A 154 -5.85 3.34 11.60
C GLU A 154 -6.37 3.92 10.30
N PHE A 155 -7.57 3.50 9.94
CA PHE A 155 -8.23 3.82 8.68
C PHE A 155 -9.36 4.79 8.98
N SER A 156 -9.42 5.92 8.28
CA SER A 156 -10.51 6.87 8.44
C SER A 156 -11.67 6.48 7.53
N GLU A 157 -12.83 6.24 8.13
CA GLU A 157 -14.09 6.25 7.38
C GLU A 157 -14.51 7.72 7.22
N LEU A 158 -14.09 8.35 6.12
CA LEU A 158 -14.61 9.67 5.76
C LEU A 158 -16.07 9.52 5.32
N GLU A 159 -17.01 9.87 6.20
CA GLU A 159 -18.45 9.98 5.88
C GLU A 159 -18.72 11.23 5.02
N ILE A 160 -18.16 11.26 3.80
CA ILE A 160 -18.42 12.32 2.82
C ILE A 160 -19.65 11.92 2.01
N THR A 161 -20.61 12.83 1.88
CA THR A 161 -21.79 12.57 1.03
C THR A 161 -21.36 12.34 -0.43
N PRO A 162 -22.02 11.46 -1.20
CA PRO A 162 -21.66 11.21 -2.61
C PRO A 162 -21.63 12.49 -3.47
N THR A 163 -22.49 13.46 -3.14
CA THR A 163 -22.51 14.76 -3.81
C THR A 163 -21.24 15.56 -3.53
N LEU A 164 -20.81 15.64 -2.27
CA LEU A 164 -19.58 16.35 -1.89
C LEU A 164 -18.33 15.65 -2.46
N ASP A 165 -18.28 14.32 -2.45
CA ASP A 165 -17.19 13.52 -3.06
C ASP A 165 -17.00 13.89 -4.53
N LYS A 166 -18.10 13.91 -5.29
CA LYS A 166 -18.10 14.32 -6.71
C LYS A 166 -17.64 15.76 -6.91
N THR A 167 -18.10 16.69 -6.07
CA THR A 167 -17.71 18.10 -6.15
C THR A 167 -16.22 18.30 -5.89
N LEU A 168 -15.68 17.67 -4.83
CA LEU A 168 -14.26 17.75 -4.50
C LEU A 168 -13.38 17.12 -5.58
N TYR A 169 -13.83 16.00 -6.16
CA TYR A 169 -13.16 15.39 -7.31
C TYR A 169 -13.07 16.35 -8.51
N GLN A 170 -14.19 16.97 -8.91
CA GLN A 170 -14.24 17.90 -10.05
C GLN A 170 -13.37 19.14 -9.83
N LEU A 171 -13.34 19.66 -8.60
CA LEU A 171 -12.43 20.75 -8.23
C LEU A 171 -10.97 20.32 -8.32
N GLY A 172 -10.64 19.17 -7.75
CA GLY A 172 -9.29 18.61 -7.81
C GLY A 172 -8.82 18.43 -9.25
N GLU A 173 -9.66 17.87 -10.13
CA GLU A 173 -9.35 17.68 -11.54
C GLU A 173 -9.11 19.01 -12.27
N ARG A 174 -9.94 20.03 -12.00
CA ARG A 174 -9.74 21.39 -12.55
C ARG A 174 -8.39 21.96 -12.10
N TRP A 175 -8.05 21.81 -10.82
CA TRP A 175 -6.81 22.35 -10.26
C TRP A 175 -5.57 21.60 -10.77
N ALA A 176 -5.64 20.28 -10.87
CA ALA A 176 -4.61 19.42 -11.44
C ALA A 176 -4.35 19.74 -12.92
N SER A 177 -5.41 19.94 -13.70
CA SER A 177 -5.32 20.25 -15.14
C SER A 177 -4.67 21.62 -15.42
N ASN A 178 -4.72 22.54 -14.44
CA ASN A 178 -4.18 23.90 -14.55
C ASN A 178 -3.05 24.15 -13.53
N ALA A 179 -2.31 23.11 -13.14
CA ALA A 179 -1.39 23.16 -12.01
C ALA A 179 -0.32 24.25 -12.10
N LEU A 180 0.26 24.45 -13.29
CA LEU A 180 1.28 25.48 -13.53
C LEU A 180 0.73 26.90 -13.38
N GLU A 181 -0.50 27.16 -13.81
CA GLU A 181 -1.16 28.47 -13.68
C GLU A 181 -1.56 28.74 -12.23
N LEU A 182 -2.21 27.77 -11.58
CA LEU A 182 -2.80 27.95 -10.24
C LEU A 182 -1.77 27.90 -9.10
N GLY A 183 -0.51 27.61 -9.42
CA GLY A 183 0.57 27.49 -8.46
C GLY A 183 0.62 28.62 -7.40
N PRO A 184 0.79 29.90 -7.79
CA PRO A 184 0.84 31.01 -6.83
C PRO A 184 -0.46 31.16 -6.01
N GLY A 185 -1.62 30.95 -6.65
CA GLY A 185 -2.93 31.02 -6.00
C GLY A 185 -3.08 29.97 -4.90
N LEU A 186 -2.77 28.71 -5.20
CA LEU A 186 -2.87 27.60 -4.25
C LEU A 186 -1.89 27.72 -3.09
N ALA A 187 -0.72 28.33 -3.28
CA ALA A 187 0.17 28.67 -2.18
C ALA A 187 -0.47 29.68 -1.21
N THR A 188 -1.17 30.68 -1.76
CA THR A 188 -1.86 31.68 -0.94
C THR A 188 -3.08 31.08 -0.24
N LEU A 189 -3.86 30.25 -0.94
CA LEU A 189 -4.98 29.52 -0.34
C LEU A 189 -4.52 28.58 0.78
N ASN A 190 -3.41 27.85 0.59
CA ASN A 190 -2.79 27.03 1.63
C ASN A 190 -2.42 27.86 2.86
N TYR A 191 -1.83 29.05 2.66
CA TYR A 191 -1.54 29.97 3.75
C TYR A 191 -2.80 30.39 4.51
N LEU A 192 -3.85 30.81 3.79
CA LEU A 192 -5.14 31.22 4.37
C LEU A 192 -5.77 30.08 5.19
N ALA A 193 -5.84 28.87 4.63
CA ALA A 193 -6.38 27.69 5.30
C ALA A 193 -5.53 27.24 6.50
N THR A 194 -4.20 27.42 6.44
CA THR A 194 -3.29 27.21 7.58
C THR A 194 -3.53 28.23 8.69
N THR A 195 -3.81 29.49 8.35
CA THR A 195 -4.15 30.54 9.32
C THR A 195 -5.43 30.18 10.07
N CYS A 196 -6.50 29.80 9.35
CA CYS A 196 -7.73 29.26 9.94
C CYS A 196 -7.45 28.11 10.92
N ARG A 197 -6.63 27.13 10.52
CA ARG A 197 -6.26 25.99 11.38
C ARG A 197 -5.53 26.41 12.66
N LYS A 198 -4.56 27.32 12.55
CA LYS A 198 -3.79 27.81 13.71
C LYS A 198 -4.67 28.58 14.69
N GLU A 199 -5.65 29.30 14.16
CA GLU A 199 -6.60 30.10 14.94
C GLU A 199 -7.86 29.31 15.35
N GLN A 200 -7.95 28.03 14.99
CA GLN A 200 -9.10 27.16 15.29
C GLN A 200 -10.45 27.75 14.86
N ARG A 201 -10.46 28.36 13.67
CA ARG A 201 -11.64 28.98 13.05
C ARG A 201 -11.78 28.53 11.60
N LEU A 202 -12.95 28.80 11.00
CA LEU A 202 -13.24 28.48 9.60
C LEU A 202 -13.22 29.70 8.68
N ASP A 203 -12.96 30.89 9.22
CA ASP A 203 -12.91 32.12 8.45
C ASP A 203 -11.56 32.85 8.54
N VAL A 204 -11.24 33.64 7.52
CA VAL A 204 -10.03 34.47 7.47
C VAL A 204 -10.26 35.70 6.59
N GLU A 205 -9.79 36.85 7.06
CA GLU A 205 -9.77 38.08 6.28
C GLU A 205 -8.53 38.13 5.39
N LEU A 206 -8.74 38.45 4.12
CA LEU A 206 -7.68 38.65 3.14
C LEU A 206 -7.23 40.10 3.18
N SER A 207 -5.92 40.34 3.19
CA SER A 207 -5.36 41.68 3.01
C SER A 207 -5.73 42.26 1.64
N GLU A 208 -5.77 43.59 1.52
CA GLU A 208 -6.04 44.28 0.23
C GLU A 208 -5.17 43.75 -0.92
N LYS A 209 -3.90 43.43 -0.61
CA LYS A 209 -2.98 42.84 -1.58
C LYS A 209 -3.44 41.45 -2.04
N GLN A 210 -3.84 40.58 -1.11
CA GLN A 210 -4.33 39.23 -1.43
C GLN A 210 -5.63 39.27 -2.23
N GLN A 211 -6.54 40.20 -1.93
CA GLN A 211 -7.78 40.39 -2.69
C GLN A 211 -7.51 40.75 -4.16
N GLY A 212 -6.36 41.36 -4.47
CA GLY A 212 -5.92 41.65 -5.84
C GLY A 212 -5.26 40.49 -6.60
N TYR A 213 -5.04 39.33 -5.97
CA TYR A 213 -4.37 38.20 -6.64
C TYR A 213 -5.32 37.45 -7.60
N ARG A 214 -5.00 37.46 -8.89
CA ARG A 214 -5.82 36.87 -9.96
C ARG A 214 -6.05 35.38 -9.74
N GLU A 215 -4.98 34.61 -9.56
CA GLU A 215 -5.03 33.15 -9.43
C GLU A 215 -5.74 32.74 -8.13
N LEU A 216 -5.61 33.53 -7.06
CA LEU A 216 -6.35 33.30 -5.82
C LEU A 216 -7.85 33.50 -6.04
N ASN A 217 -8.26 34.60 -6.70
CA ASN A 217 -9.67 34.87 -6.96
C ASN A 217 -10.34 33.77 -7.81
N MET A 218 -9.62 33.16 -8.75
CA MET A 218 -10.11 32.00 -9.50
C MET A 218 -10.44 30.83 -8.54
N LEU A 219 -9.52 30.51 -7.63
CA LEU A 219 -9.71 29.46 -6.63
C LEU A 219 -10.84 29.80 -5.65
N LEU A 220 -10.96 31.05 -5.20
CA LEU A 220 -12.06 31.47 -4.32
C LEU A 220 -13.42 31.31 -5.01
N THR A 221 -13.49 31.66 -6.30
CA THR A 221 -14.70 31.47 -7.11
C THR A 221 -15.03 29.98 -7.22
N ASP A 222 -14.04 29.13 -7.50
CA ASP A 222 -14.22 27.67 -7.53
C ASP A 222 -14.80 27.13 -6.21
N LEU A 223 -14.27 27.57 -5.06
CA LEU A 223 -14.77 27.13 -3.74
C LEU A 223 -16.21 27.58 -3.47
N VAL A 224 -16.57 28.79 -3.91
CA VAL A 224 -17.92 29.35 -3.76
C VAL A 224 -18.91 28.64 -4.66
N ASP A 225 -18.57 28.42 -5.93
CA ASP A 225 -19.41 27.71 -6.89
C ASP A 225 -19.65 26.25 -6.47
N ALA A 226 -18.63 25.62 -5.87
CA ALA A 226 -18.72 24.30 -5.27
C ALA A 226 -19.47 24.26 -3.93
N GLN A 227 -19.88 25.42 -3.40
CA GLN A 227 -20.58 25.56 -2.12
C GLN A 227 -19.80 25.00 -0.92
N ILE A 228 -18.47 25.00 -0.99
CA ILE A 228 -17.58 24.56 0.11
C ILE A 228 -16.92 25.74 0.84
N ALA A 229 -17.10 26.96 0.35
CA ALA A 229 -16.80 28.18 1.08
C ALA A 229 -17.74 29.32 0.66
N SER A 230 -17.79 30.38 1.46
CA SER A 230 -18.29 31.69 1.05
C SER A 230 -17.15 32.70 1.03
N TYR A 231 -17.24 33.67 0.12
CA TYR A 231 -16.30 34.78 0.04
C TYR A 231 -17.06 36.08 -0.14
N ASP A 232 -17.04 36.94 0.88
CA ASP A 232 -17.75 38.22 0.89
C ASP A 232 -16.92 39.28 1.62
N ASN A 233 -16.92 40.51 1.11
CA ASN A 233 -16.22 41.66 1.71
C ASN A 233 -14.76 41.36 2.15
N GLY A 234 -14.01 40.61 1.33
CA GLY A 234 -12.61 40.25 1.62
C GLY A 234 -12.44 39.16 2.67
N LYS A 235 -13.53 38.51 3.11
CA LYS A 235 -13.52 37.45 4.12
C LYS A 235 -13.90 36.10 3.48
N LEU A 236 -12.99 35.14 3.57
CA LEU A 236 -13.21 33.74 3.18
C LEU A 236 -13.73 32.96 4.38
N THR A 237 -14.78 32.17 4.22
CA THR A 237 -15.34 31.29 5.26
C THR A 237 -15.57 29.89 4.69
N PHE A 238 -14.87 28.87 5.21
CA PHE A 238 -15.09 27.47 4.87
C PHE A 238 -16.35 26.93 5.55
N ILE A 239 -17.06 26.00 4.91
CA ILE A 239 -18.30 25.45 5.49
C ILE A 239 -18.04 24.50 6.67
N ASN A 240 -16.86 23.87 6.72
CA ASN A 240 -16.44 22.90 7.73
C ASN A 240 -14.91 22.68 7.66
N GLU A 241 -14.41 21.83 8.56
CA GLU A 241 -12.98 21.48 8.60
C GLU A 241 -12.51 20.73 7.35
N ASP A 242 -13.35 19.92 6.71
CA ASP A 242 -12.96 19.16 5.51
C ASP A 242 -12.71 20.09 4.32
N ALA A 243 -13.58 21.09 4.11
CA ALA A 243 -13.38 22.12 3.10
C ALA A 243 -12.11 22.96 3.36
N ARG A 244 -11.82 23.25 4.63
CA ARG A 244 -10.59 23.93 5.04
C ARG A 244 -9.36 23.06 4.77
N ARG A 245 -9.40 21.76 5.13
CA ARG A 245 -8.34 20.77 4.91
C ARG A 245 -8.03 20.56 3.44
N PHE A 246 -9.07 20.38 2.63
CA PHE A 246 -8.99 20.32 1.18
C PHE A 246 -8.24 21.53 0.62
N SER A 247 -8.65 22.74 1.02
CA SER A 247 -8.01 24.01 0.64
C SER A 247 -6.60 24.18 1.22
N ASN A 248 -6.25 23.42 2.26
CA ASN A 248 -4.94 23.39 2.90
C ASN A 248 -3.98 22.37 2.27
N GLY A 249 -4.36 21.73 1.14
CA GLY A 249 -3.48 20.86 0.38
C GLY A 249 -3.97 19.42 0.24
N GLU A 250 -4.93 18.99 1.05
CA GLU A 250 -5.50 17.63 1.01
C GLU A 250 -6.34 17.39 -0.26
N TRP A 251 -6.53 18.40 -1.11
CA TRP A 251 -7.20 18.25 -2.40
C TRP A 251 -6.48 17.28 -3.35
N LEU A 252 -5.14 17.21 -3.30
CA LEU A 252 -4.37 16.37 -4.24
C LEU A 252 -4.48 14.89 -3.90
N GLU A 253 -4.28 14.53 -2.63
CA GLU A 253 -4.50 13.16 -2.13
C GLU A 253 -5.97 12.72 -2.30
N THR A 254 -6.93 13.63 -2.07
CA THR A 254 -8.36 13.37 -2.32
C THR A 254 -8.61 13.07 -3.80
N LEU A 255 -8.01 13.84 -4.71
CA LEU A 255 -8.09 13.60 -6.16
C LEU A 255 -7.46 12.26 -6.56
N VAL A 256 -6.25 11.97 -6.06
CA VAL A 256 -5.55 10.71 -6.36
C VAL A 256 -6.38 9.53 -5.88
N HIS A 257 -6.82 9.52 -4.61
CA HIS A 257 -7.65 8.46 -4.06
C HIS A 257 -8.96 8.27 -4.83
N SER A 258 -9.64 9.36 -5.19
CA SER A 258 -10.86 9.32 -6.02
C SER A 258 -10.59 8.76 -7.41
N THR A 259 -9.43 9.05 -7.98
CA THR A 259 -8.99 8.51 -9.27
C THR A 259 -8.69 7.02 -9.18
N VAL A 260 -8.03 6.56 -8.11
CA VAL A 260 -7.82 5.12 -7.82
C VAL A 260 -9.16 4.41 -7.67
N LYS A 261 -10.13 5.01 -6.94
CA LYS A 261 -11.50 4.47 -6.80
C LYS A 261 -12.18 4.26 -8.15
N GLN A 262 -12.05 5.19 -9.09
CA GLN A 262 -12.60 5.00 -10.44
C GLN A 262 -11.85 3.96 -11.26
N LEU A 263 -10.55 3.79 -11.03
CA LEU A 263 -9.76 2.78 -11.73
C LEU A 263 -10.09 1.37 -11.24
N GLN A 264 -10.42 1.22 -9.96
CA GLN A 264 -10.83 -0.04 -9.35
C GLN A 264 -12.06 -0.67 -10.04
N ASP A 265 -12.97 0.15 -10.58
CA ASP A 265 -14.13 -0.34 -11.34
C ASP A 265 -13.72 -1.09 -12.62
N ASP A 266 -12.60 -0.71 -13.25
CA ASP A 266 -12.08 -1.29 -14.50
C ASP A 266 -10.90 -2.25 -14.29
N LEU A 267 -10.20 -2.15 -13.15
CA LEU A 267 -8.99 -2.89 -12.81
C LEU A 267 -9.22 -3.69 -11.51
N PRO A 268 -9.76 -4.93 -11.61
CA PRO A 268 -10.08 -5.74 -10.44
C PRO A 268 -8.85 -6.16 -9.63
N THR A 269 -7.65 -6.06 -10.21
CA THR A 269 -6.39 -6.26 -9.48
C THR A 269 -6.18 -5.24 -8.37
N ILE A 270 -6.84 -4.07 -8.41
CA ILE A 270 -6.90 -3.11 -7.29
C ILE A 270 -7.88 -3.64 -6.24
N GLN A 271 -7.37 -4.43 -5.29
CA GLN A 271 -8.20 -5.15 -4.32
C GLN A 271 -8.55 -4.33 -3.07
N ASP A 272 -7.75 -3.34 -2.71
CA ASP A 272 -7.96 -2.51 -1.54
C ASP A 272 -7.37 -1.11 -1.75
N ARG A 273 -7.98 -0.09 -1.14
CA ARG A 273 -7.53 1.30 -1.17
C ARG A 273 -7.95 2.06 0.08
N SER A 274 -7.12 3.01 0.49
CA SER A 274 -7.45 3.92 1.59
C SER A 274 -6.77 5.27 1.42
N LEU A 275 -7.39 6.29 2.01
CA LEU A 275 -6.89 7.67 2.10
C LEU A 275 -6.38 7.92 3.53
N ASN A 276 -5.27 8.62 3.68
CA ASN A 276 -4.69 9.13 4.93
C ASN A 276 -4.55 8.07 6.04
N VAL A 277 -3.97 6.92 5.69
CA VAL A 277 -3.77 5.80 6.63
C VAL A 277 -2.73 6.18 7.67
N GLN A 278 -3.11 6.18 8.94
CA GLN A 278 -2.18 6.43 10.05
C GLN A 278 -1.50 5.12 10.43
N VAL A 279 -0.18 5.08 10.36
CA VAL A 279 0.62 3.87 10.56
C VAL A 279 1.47 3.98 11.82
N TYR A 280 1.34 3.00 12.70
CA TYR A 280 2.02 2.95 13.99
C TYR A 280 2.94 1.73 14.07
N ARG A 281 4.18 1.94 14.53
CA ARG A 281 5.16 0.87 14.78
C ARG A 281 5.78 1.03 16.15
N LYS A 282 5.76 -0.03 16.96
CA LYS A 282 6.39 -0.05 18.28
C LYS A 282 7.84 -0.52 18.19
N LEU A 283 8.74 0.24 18.80
CA LEU A 283 10.14 -0.12 19.03
C LEU A 283 10.42 -0.01 20.53
N GLY A 284 10.28 -1.13 21.24
CA GLY A 284 10.31 -1.14 22.71
C GLY A 284 9.18 -0.28 23.28
N GLU A 285 9.54 0.73 24.06
CA GLU A 285 8.58 1.69 24.65
C GLU A 285 8.23 2.87 23.74
N ARG A 286 8.94 3.02 22.60
CA ARG A 286 8.71 4.13 21.67
C ARG A 286 7.75 3.70 20.57
N GLU A 287 6.99 4.67 20.08
CA GLU A 287 6.12 4.51 18.91
C GLU A 287 6.54 5.48 17.82
N VAL A 288 6.71 4.95 16.61
CA VAL A 288 6.93 5.75 15.40
C VAL A 288 5.60 5.80 14.65
N ARG A 289 5.15 7.03 14.36
CA ARG A 289 3.94 7.29 13.59
C ARG A 289 4.31 7.81 12.21
N ASN A 290 3.66 7.28 11.19
CA ASN A 290 3.69 7.77 9.83
C ASN A 290 2.26 7.89 9.28
N GLU A 291 2.14 8.54 8.14
CA GLU A 291 0.90 8.67 7.38
C GLU A 291 1.19 8.23 5.95
N LEU A 292 0.25 7.51 5.35
CA LEU A 292 0.26 7.16 3.93
C LEU A 292 -0.91 7.92 3.28
N ASP A 293 -0.61 8.91 2.43
CA ASP A 293 -1.64 9.76 1.82
C ASP A 293 -2.62 8.92 1.02
N VAL A 294 -2.14 8.08 0.10
CA VAL A 294 -2.96 7.03 -0.53
C VAL A 294 -2.23 5.71 -0.48
N ALA A 295 -2.91 4.69 0.03
CA ALA A 295 -2.43 3.32 0.04
C ALA A 295 -3.37 2.42 -0.79
N SER A 296 -2.82 1.45 -1.49
CA SER A 296 -3.59 0.44 -2.21
C SER A 296 -2.87 -0.90 -2.17
N VAL A 297 -3.60 -2.00 -2.35
CA VAL A 297 -2.99 -3.28 -2.69
C VAL A 297 -3.42 -3.60 -4.12
N VAL A 298 -2.46 -3.95 -4.97
CA VAL A 298 -2.70 -4.27 -6.37
C VAL A 298 -1.92 -5.53 -6.74
N ASN A 299 -2.59 -6.55 -7.26
CA ASN A 299 -2.00 -7.87 -7.56
C ASN A 299 -1.24 -8.43 -6.35
N ASN A 300 -1.87 -8.38 -5.17
CA ASN A 300 -1.30 -8.75 -3.88
C ASN A 300 0.00 -7.99 -3.52
N LYS A 301 0.22 -6.77 -4.02
CA LYS A 301 1.39 -5.93 -3.73
C LYS A 301 0.99 -4.57 -3.17
N LEU A 302 1.62 -4.15 -2.07
CA LEU A 302 1.38 -2.83 -1.48
C LEU A 302 1.88 -1.71 -2.41
N HIS A 303 1.01 -0.74 -2.70
CA HIS A 303 1.30 0.47 -3.46
C HIS A 303 1.07 1.69 -2.54
N ILE A 304 2.10 2.51 -2.36
CA ILE A 304 2.05 3.73 -1.54
C ILE A 304 2.20 4.94 -2.45
N ILE A 305 1.31 5.92 -2.31
CA ILE A 305 1.38 7.17 -3.07
C ILE A 305 1.47 8.34 -2.07
N GLU A 306 2.55 9.10 -2.15
CA GLU A 306 2.73 10.38 -1.43
C GLU A 306 2.31 11.53 -2.35
N CYS A 307 1.59 12.51 -1.81
CA CYS A 307 1.09 13.68 -2.51
C CYS A 307 1.74 14.96 -1.97
N LYS A 308 2.40 15.74 -2.84
CA LYS A 308 3.05 17.01 -2.45
C LYS A 308 2.46 18.20 -3.18
N THR A 309 1.85 19.11 -2.41
CA THR A 309 1.35 20.41 -2.92
C THR A 309 2.37 21.55 -2.80
N LYS A 310 3.43 21.35 -1.99
CA LYS A 310 4.55 22.28 -1.80
C LYS A 310 5.79 21.80 -2.54
N GLY A 311 6.66 22.74 -2.91
CA GLY A 311 7.90 22.43 -3.62
C GLY A 311 8.98 21.93 -2.67
N MET A 312 9.76 20.96 -3.14
CA MET A 312 10.81 20.25 -2.38
C MET A 312 12.15 21.01 -2.38
N ARG A 313 12.15 22.28 -1.96
CA ARG A 313 13.33 23.15 -2.11
C ARG A 313 14.52 22.68 -1.25
N ASP A 314 14.27 22.28 0.00
CA ASP A 314 15.32 21.93 0.97
C ASP A 314 15.17 20.50 1.55
N ASP A 315 14.08 19.79 1.24
CA ASP A 315 13.67 18.50 1.85
C ASP A 315 13.28 17.42 0.82
N GLY A 316 13.66 17.61 -0.44
CA GLY A 316 13.34 16.65 -1.52
C GLY A 316 13.97 15.29 -1.33
N ASP A 317 15.27 15.26 -1.01
CA ASP A 317 15.99 14.01 -0.72
C ASP A 317 15.34 13.27 0.45
N ASP A 318 15.06 13.98 1.55
CA ASP A 318 14.41 13.39 2.74
C ASP A 318 13.03 12.83 2.41
N THR A 319 12.25 13.49 1.55
CA THR A 319 10.94 13.01 1.11
C THR A 319 11.06 11.68 0.35
N LEU A 320 11.99 11.59 -0.61
CA LEU A 320 12.17 10.39 -1.43
C LEU A 320 12.74 9.22 -0.61
N TYR A 321 13.76 9.46 0.22
CA TYR A 321 14.32 8.43 1.10
C TYR A 321 13.31 7.95 2.15
N LYS A 322 12.49 8.85 2.70
CA LYS A 322 11.40 8.46 3.61
C LYS A 322 10.38 7.58 2.89
N LEU A 323 9.98 7.94 1.67
CA LEU A 323 9.00 7.17 0.90
C LEU A 323 9.51 5.77 0.55
N GLU A 324 10.77 5.67 0.09
CA GLU A 324 11.44 4.38 -0.15
C GLU A 324 11.50 3.54 1.14
N SER A 325 11.93 4.14 2.24
CA SER A 325 12.02 3.46 3.53
C SER A 325 10.65 2.93 3.98
N LEU A 326 9.58 3.71 3.79
CA LEU A 326 8.22 3.27 4.10
C LEU A 326 7.76 2.11 3.21
N ARG A 327 8.04 2.16 1.90
CA ARG A 327 7.75 1.06 0.95
C ARG A 327 8.36 -0.25 1.45
N ASP A 328 9.66 -0.25 1.72
CA ASP A 328 10.40 -1.46 2.09
C ASP A 328 9.97 -1.97 3.49
N LEU A 329 9.77 -1.07 4.44
CA LEU A 329 9.42 -1.41 5.81
C LEU A 329 7.98 -1.90 5.99
N LEU A 330 7.05 -1.46 5.14
CA LEU A 330 5.62 -1.73 5.29
C LEU A 330 5.08 -2.78 4.31
N GLY A 331 5.76 -3.02 3.19
CA GLY A 331 5.29 -3.96 2.17
C GLY A 331 6.36 -4.86 1.57
N GLY A 332 7.59 -4.82 2.06
CA GLY A 332 8.64 -5.75 1.66
C GLY A 332 9.16 -5.51 0.25
N LEU A 333 9.67 -6.57 -0.38
CA LEU A 333 10.42 -6.50 -1.63
C LEU A 333 9.54 -6.22 -2.85
N GLN A 334 8.25 -6.51 -2.76
CA GLN A 334 7.31 -6.37 -3.88
C GLN A 334 6.48 -5.08 -3.80
N ALA A 335 6.61 -4.33 -2.70
CA ALA A 335 5.93 -3.06 -2.56
C ALA A 335 6.45 -2.03 -3.57
N ARG A 336 5.57 -1.12 -3.98
CA ARG A 336 5.87 -0.05 -4.94
C ARG A 336 5.46 1.28 -4.33
N ALA A 337 6.16 2.34 -4.70
CA ALA A 337 5.81 3.67 -4.23
C ALA A 337 5.90 4.72 -5.34
N MET A 338 5.06 5.75 -5.22
CA MET A 338 4.93 6.85 -6.16
C MET A 338 4.89 8.19 -5.41
N LEU A 339 5.52 9.22 -5.96
CA LEU A 339 5.32 10.60 -5.55
C LEU A 339 4.52 11.35 -6.62
N VAL A 340 3.38 11.89 -6.23
CA VAL A 340 2.58 12.81 -7.04
C VAL A 340 2.85 14.24 -6.58
N SER A 341 3.47 15.05 -7.43
CA SER A 341 3.87 16.41 -7.09
C SER A 341 3.13 17.45 -7.92
N PHE A 342 2.48 18.38 -7.22
CA PHE A 342 1.87 19.56 -7.81
C PHE A 342 2.90 20.61 -8.26
N ARG A 343 4.10 20.59 -7.69
CA ARG A 343 5.17 21.53 -8.05
C ARG A 343 6.18 20.88 -8.99
N PRO A 344 6.83 21.66 -9.86
CA PRO A 344 7.92 21.14 -10.67
C PRO A 344 8.98 20.46 -9.80
N LEU A 345 9.38 19.27 -10.24
CA LEU A 345 10.44 18.48 -9.62
C LEU A 345 11.79 18.95 -10.18
N ARG A 346 12.83 19.00 -9.35
CA ARG A 346 14.18 19.33 -9.84
C ARG A 346 14.76 18.10 -10.51
N HIS A 347 15.68 18.30 -11.46
CA HIS A 347 16.34 17.18 -12.16
C HIS A 347 16.98 16.18 -11.18
N ASN A 348 17.63 16.67 -10.11
CA ASN A 348 18.23 15.81 -9.09
C ASN A 348 17.18 14.93 -8.38
N ASP A 349 16.00 15.46 -8.08
CA ASP A 349 14.93 14.70 -7.42
C ASP A 349 14.37 13.63 -8.38
N ILE A 350 14.29 13.93 -9.68
CA ILE A 350 13.86 12.97 -10.72
C ILE A 350 14.86 11.82 -10.84
N THR A 351 16.15 12.13 -11.00
CA THR A 351 17.21 11.11 -11.06
C THR A 351 17.28 10.30 -9.78
N ARG A 352 17.05 10.92 -8.62
CA ARG A 352 17.00 10.21 -7.33
C ARG A 352 15.80 9.26 -7.29
N ALA A 353 14.62 9.69 -7.69
CA ALA A 353 13.44 8.83 -7.70
C ALA A 353 13.65 7.61 -8.62
N GLU A 354 14.28 7.80 -9.78
CA GLU A 354 14.67 6.71 -10.68
C GLU A 354 15.65 5.72 -10.01
N ASP A 355 16.70 6.22 -9.37
CA ASP A 355 17.69 5.43 -8.62
C ASP A 355 17.06 4.59 -7.50
N LEU A 356 16.06 5.13 -6.81
CA LEU A 356 15.32 4.45 -5.72
C LEU A 356 14.15 3.57 -6.24
N GLY A 357 13.87 3.57 -7.55
CA GLY A 357 12.72 2.86 -8.12
C GLY A 357 11.36 3.42 -7.67
N LEU A 358 11.28 4.73 -7.46
CA LEU A 358 10.04 5.46 -7.13
C LEU A 358 9.42 6.05 -8.40
N ALA A 359 8.13 5.80 -8.61
CA ALA A 359 7.39 6.42 -9.71
C ALA A 359 7.11 7.90 -9.42
N LEU A 360 7.02 8.72 -10.46
CA LEU A 360 6.75 10.15 -10.34
C LEU A 360 5.57 10.55 -11.24
N ILE A 361 4.74 11.46 -10.74
CA ILE A 361 3.80 12.23 -11.56
C ILE A 361 4.00 13.70 -11.23
N GLY A 362 4.52 14.47 -12.19
CA GLY A 362 4.75 15.90 -12.06
C GLY A 362 3.57 16.77 -12.52
N PRO A 363 3.69 18.10 -12.41
CA PRO A 363 2.60 19.03 -12.76
C PRO A 363 2.19 18.98 -14.24
N GLU A 364 3.09 18.61 -15.14
CA GLU A 364 2.79 18.49 -16.58
C GLU A 364 1.93 17.25 -16.89
N GLU A 365 2.05 16.23 -16.04
CA GLU A 365 1.38 14.92 -16.16
C GLU A 365 0.06 14.88 -15.37
N LEU A 366 -0.15 15.79 -14.42
CA LEU A 366 -1.35 15.85 -13.58
C LEU A 366 -2.66 15.94 -14.36
N LYS A 367 -2.67 16.60 -15.52
CA LYS A 367 -3.84 16.64 -16.43
C LYS A 367 -4.24 15.25 -16.96
N ASN A 368 -3.29 14.30 -16.95
CA ASN A 368 -3.45 12.91 -17.37
C ASN A 368 -3.30 11.93 -16.19
N LEU A 369 -3.53 12.38 -14.95
CA LEU A 369 -3.33 11.60 -13.72
C LEU A 369 -3.92 10.18 -13.79
N LYS A 370 -5.16 10.05 -14.27
CA LYS A 370 -5.85 8.75 -14.39
C LYS A 370 -5.12 7.77 -15.32
N HIS A 371 -4.52 8.27 -16.39
CA HIS A 371 -3.79 7.44 -17.35
C HIS A 371 -2.49 6.93 -16.73
N HIS A 372 -1.68 7.80 -16.13
CA HIS A 372 -0.41 7.42 -15.51
C HIS A 372 -0.60 6.49 -14.30
N LEU A 373 -1.64 6.71 -13.48
CA LEU A 373 -2.00 5.78 -12.40
C LEU A 373 -2.41 4.41 -12.95
N ARG A 374 -3.19 4.38 -14.04
CA ARG A 374 -3.59 3.13 -14.70
C ARG A 374 -2.37 2.34 -15.18
N GLU A 375 -1.45 2.98 -15.89
CA GLU A 375 -0.22 2.32 -16.37
C GLU A 375 0.59 1.74 -15.20
N TRP A 376 0.80 2.55 -14.16
CA TRP A 376 1.56 2.10 -12.99
C TRP A 376 0.92 0.90 -12.28
N PHE A 377 -0.41 0.86 -12.14
CA PHE A 377 -1.10 -0.30 -11.58
C PHE A 377 -1.11 -1.52 -12.51
N GLN A 378 -1.19 -1.32 -13.83
CA GLN A 378 -1.10 -2.43 -14.79
C GLN A 378 0.29 -3.10 -14.77
N ASP A 379 1.35 -2.31 -14.56
CA ASP A 379 2.72 -2.83 -14.37
C ASP A 379 2.85 -3.74 -13.13
N ALA A 380 1.88 -3.74 -12.22
CA ALA A 380 1.87 -4.67 -11.09
C ALA A 380 1.57 -6.11 -11.53
N GLY A 381 1.08 -6.33 -12.75
CA GLY A 381 0.67 -7.63 -13.27
C GLY A 381 -0.69 -8.08 -12.73
N GLY A 382 -0.94 -9.40 -12.77
CA GLY A 382 -2.14 -10.02 -12.21
C GLY A 382 -3.34 -10.09 -13.16
N SER A 383 -3.35 -9.26 -14.21
CA SER A 383 -4.25 -9.49 -15.35
C SER A 383 -3.78 -10.74 -16.10
N GLU A 384 -4.64 -11.74 -16.24
CA GLU A 384 -4.42 -12.81 -17.21
C GLU A 384 -4.14 -12.14 -18.57
N GLU A 385 -3.02 -12.51 -19.22
CA GLU A 385 -2.81 -12.15 -20.62
C GLU A 385 -4.04 -12.69 -21.38
N LEU A 386 -4.94 -11.78 -21.76
CA LEU A 386 -6.15 -12.10 -22.52
C LEU A 386 -5.83 -12.78 -23.84
#